data_AF-A0A8E0RK07-F1
#
_entry.id   AF-A0A8E0RK07-F1
#
_cell.length_a   1.000
_cell.length_b   1.000
_cell.length_c   1.000
_cell.angle_alpha   90.00
_cell.angle_beta   90.00
_cell.angle_gamma   90.00
#
_symmetry.space_group_name_H-M   'P 1'
#
loop_
_entity.id
_entity.type
_entity.pdbx_description
1 polymer ?
#
loop_
_entity_poly.entity_id
_entity_poly.type
_entity_poly.pdbx_seq_one_letter_code
_entity_poly.pdbx_strand_id
1 'polypeptide(L)'
;QLQIDVSLIYTIAYSYPTATRSANEKNAKEIAESLQAMLQSAYRSDLLDLKSLCIEFGRQCWTVYVDLLVSFCRIFISQLLEGGGNFLDAASIVIKAAFLDATRSLDLENPKASHANEQRPTLPCFDEKLLPIFVTVHKVGNAHLVDASKEEEVCSLSRLSVVVYSDGSTGALFQEGCGSCQYETILEMCEVANHVGMELNSALQKCIQLERQLKS
;
A
#
# COMPACT_ATOMS: atom_id res chain seq x y z
N GLN A 1 18.39 -25.32 -6.71
CA GLN A 1 17.50 -24.27 -7.23
C GLN A 1 17.93 -22.97 -6.57
N LEU A 2 18.52 -22.04 -7.31
CA LEU A 2 18.85 -20.70 -6.81
C LEU A 2 17.57 -19.86 -6.94
N GLN A 3 17.02 -19.48 -5.80
CA GLN A 3 15.81 -18.70 -5.66
C GLN A 3 16.10 -17.27 -6.14
N ILE A 4 15.31 -16.78 -7.10
CA ILE A 4 15.30 -15.36 -7.46
C ILE A 4 14.64 -14.65 -6.27
N ASP A 5 15.42 -13.91 -5.50
CA ASP A 5 14.94 -13.13 -4.36
C ASP A 5 14.65 -11.70 -4.83
N VAL A 6 13.46 -11.48 -5.40
CA VAL A 6 12.96 -10.13 -5.60
C VAL A 6 12.26 -9.73 -4.32
N SER A 7 13.02 -9.02 -3.49
CA SER A 7 12.52 -8.44 -2.26
C SER A 7 11.96 -7.05 -2.54
N LEU A 8 10.67 -6.85 -2.26
CA LEU A 8 10.07 -5.52 -2.10
C LEU A 8 10.51 -4.99 -0.73
N ILE A 9 11.48 -4.09 -0.76
CA ILE A 9 12.00 -3.47 0.45
C ILE A 9 11.25 -2.15 0.65
N TYR A 10 10.35 -2.15 1.63
CA TYR A 10 9.65 -0.95 2.06
C TYR A 10 10.50 -0.21 3.08
N THR A 11 10.89 1.02 2.79
CA THR A 11 11.50 1.91 3.78
C THR A 11 10.49 2.98 4.14
N ILE A 12 10.08 3.03 5.42
CA ILE A 12 9.21 4.08 5.93
C ILE A 12 10.08 5.03 6.75
N ALA A 13 10.23 6.26 6.24
CA ALA A 13 11.05 7.29 6.87
C ALA A 13 10.20 8.42 7.45
N TYR A 14 10.56 8.84 8.67
CA TYR A 14 9.88 9.83 9.48
C TYR A 14 10.76 11.07 9.67
N SER A 15 10.25 12.27 9.37
CA SER A 15 10.99 13.53 9.61
C SER A 15 10.34 14.41 10.68
N TYR A 16 10.96 14.53 11.86
CA TYR A 16 10.47 15.38 12.96
C TYR A 16 11.17 16.75 13.01
N PRO A 17 10.44 17.87 13.00
CA PRO A 17 10.98 19.14 13.44
C PRO A 17 10.82 19.26 14.96
N THR A 18 11.90 18.98 15.71
CA THR A 18 12.19 19.49 17.07
C THR A 18 11.71 18.71 18.32
N ALA A 19 12.68 18.44 19.21
CA ALA A 19 12.68 18.24 20.67
C ALA A 19 12.03 17.01 21.37
N THR A 20 11.03 16.30 20.85
CA THR A 20 10.46 15.12 21.57
C THR A 20 11.03 13.80 21.05
N ARG A 21 12.35 13.74 20.91
CA ARG A 21 13.02 12.82 20.00
C ARG A 21 13.07 11.36 20.49
N SER A 22 13.46 11.09 21.73
CA SER A 22 13.79 9.71 22.15
C SER A 22 12.58 8.83 22.51
N ALA A 23 11.51 9.38 23.09
CA ALA A 23 10.32 8.61 23.46
C ALA A 23 9.41 8.31 22.25
N ASN A 24 9.35 9.23 21.29
CA ASN A 24 8.54 9.07 20.09
C ASN A 24 9.24 8.23 19.02
N GLU A 25 10.58 8.22 18.96
CA GLU A 25 11.33 7.42 17.98
C GLU A 25 11.13 5.92 18.16
N LYS A 26 11.07 5.41 19.40
CA LYS A 26 10.86 3.98 19.66
C LYS A 26 9.45 3.52 19.23
N ASN A 27 8.43 4.28 19.61
CA ASN A 27 7.04 4.00 19.22
C ASN A 27 6.89 4.11 17.69
N ALA A 28 7.49 5.13 17.07
CA ALA A 28 7.42 5.30 15.62
C ALA A 28 8.12 4.17 14.86
N LYS A 29 9.25 3.67 15.37
CA LYS A 29 9.95 2.53 14.77
C LYS A 29 9.09 1.27 14.79
N GLU A 30 8.49 0.94 15.93
CA GLU A 30 7.61 -0.24 16.07
C GLU A 30 6.39 -0.13 15.12
N ILE A 31 5.84 1.06 14.96
CA ILE A 31 4.73 1.34 14.04
C ILE A 31 5.17 1.20 12.58
N ALA A 32 6.35 1.71 12.20
CA ALA A 32 6.90 1.49 10.86
C ALA A 32 7.16 0.02 10.56
N GLU A 33 7.72 -0.73 11.50
CA GLU A 33 7.99 -2.16 11.33
C GLU A 33 6.67 -2.96 11.17
N SER A 34 5.65 -2.64 11.96
CA SER A 34 4.32 -3.23 11.86
C SER A 34 3.67 -2.93 10.50
N LEU A 35 3.68 -1.66 10.10
CA LEU A 35 3.17 -1.19 8.81
C LEU A 35 3.92 -1.82 7.62
N GLN A 36 5.24 -1.92 7.71
CA GLN A 36 6.06 -2.62 6.74
C GLN A 36 5.62 -4.08 6.61
N ALA A 37 5.42 -4.78 7.72
CA ALA A 37 4.97 -6.16 7.70
C ALA A 37 3.56 -6.31 7.11
N MET A 38 2.62 -5.41 7.45
CA MET A 38 1.28 -5.39 6.88
C MET A 38 1.31 -5.17 5.37
N LEU A 39 2.04 -4.16 4.90
CA LEU A 39 2.23 -3.91 3.48
C LEU A 39 2.85 -5.13 2.80
N GLN A 40 3.96 -5.66 3.30
CA GLN A 40 4.61 -6.85 2.75
C GLN A 40 3.67 -8.05 2.62
N SER A 41 2.77 -8.25 3.58
CA SER A 41 1.81 -9.36 3.53
C SER A 41 0.67 -9.16 2.53
N ALA A 42 0.38 -7.91 2.14
CA ALA A 42 -0.64 -7.59 1.15
C ALA A 42 -0.15 -7.68 -0.30
N TYR A 43 1.12 -7.37 -0.55
CA TYR A 43 1.71 -7.49 -1.88
C TYR A 43 2.19 -8.93 -2.11
N ARG A 44 1.54 -9.61 -3.05
CA ARG A 44 1.82 -11.01 -3.36
C ARG A 44 3.12 -11.15 -4.17
N SER A 45 3.75 -12.32 -4.10
CA SER A 45 5.00 -12.61 -4.83
C SER A 45 4.83 -12.68 -6.35
N ASP A 46 3.59 -12.86 -6.84
CA ASP A 46 3.23 -12.85 -8.25
C ASP A 46 2.97 -11.43 -8.79
N LEU A 47 3.00 -10.39 -7.94
CA LEU A 47 2.92 -8.99 -8.37
C LEU A 47 3.96 -8.64 -9.44
N LEU A 48 5.14 -9.28 -9.33
CA LEU A 48 6.30 -9.05 -10.16
C LEU A 48 6.55 -10.27 -11.03
N ASP A 49 6.74 -10.07 -12.33
CA ASP A 49 7.31 -11.12 -13.17
C ASP A 49 8.79 -11.30 -12.81
N LEU A 50 9.05 -12.22 -11.90
CA LEU A 50 10.39 -12.56 -11.42
C LEU A 50 11.33 -12.99 -12.58
N LYS A 51 10.76 -13.50 -13.68
CA LYS A 51 11.56 -13.91 -14.84
C LYS A 51 12.01 -12.69 -15.63
N SER A 52 11.15 -11.70 -15.85
CA SER A 52 11.53 -10.46 -16.53
C SER A 52 12.56 -9.66 -15.71
N LEU A 53 12.57 -9.83 -14.39
CA LEU A 53 13.50 -9.17 -13.48
C LEU A 53 14.88 -9.84 -13.37
N CYS A 54 15.07 -10.99 -14.00
CA CYS A 54 16.35 -11.66 -14.03
C CYS A 54 17.20 -11.14 -15.21
N ILE A 55 18.29 -10.43 -14.90
CA ILE A 55 19.25 -9.97 -15.90
C ILE A 55 20.15 -11.15 -16.31
N GLU A 56 20.71 -11.84 -15.32
CA GLU A 56 21.54 -13.02 -15.51
C GLU A 56 21.25 -14.05 -14.42
N PHE A 57 20.80 -15.24 -14.84
CA PHE A 57 20.37 -16.29 -13.93
C PHE A 57 21.48 -16.70 -12.95
N GLY A 58 21.18 -16.60 -11.65
CA GLY A 58 22.12 -16.93 -10.58
C GLY A 58 23.28 -15.93 -10.40
N ARG A 59 23.26 -14.78 -11.09
CA ARG A 59 24.30 -13.74 -11.00
C ARG A 59 23.74 -12.35 -10.74
N GLN A 60 22.76 -11.91 -11.53
CA GLN A 60 22.24 -10.53 -11.47
C GLN A 60 20.72 -10.51 -11.63
N CYS A 61 20.06 -9.81 -10.71
CA CYS A 61 18.62 -9.57 -10.75
C CYS A 61 18.33 -8.15 -10.28
N TRP A 62 17.15 -7.66 -10.62
CA TRP A 62 16.67 -6.37 -10.15
C TRP A 62 16.22 -6.45 -8.69
N THR A 63 16.58 -5.43 -7.90
CA THR A 63 16.00 -5.16 -6.58
C THR A 63 15.14 -3.91 -6.68
N VAL A 64 13.89 -4.00 -6.22
CA VAL A 64 12.94 -2.87 -6.25
C VAL A 64 12.77 -2.34 -4.83
N TYR A 65 13.09 -1.04 -4.66
CA TYR A 65 12.91 -0.32 -3.41
C TYR A 65 11.66 0.54 -3.48
N VAL A 66 10.84 0.48 -2.43
CA VAL A 66 9.65 1.33 -2.27
C VAL A 66 9.88 2.20 -1.05
N ASP A 67 10.23 3.46 -1.28
CA ASP A 67 10.46 4.41 -0.21
C ASP A 67 9.20 5.25 0.01
N LEU A 68 8.60 5.08 1.19
CA LEU A 68 7.50 5.92 1.67
C LEU A 68 8.04 6.95 2.65
N LEU A 69 8.17 8.19 2.16
CA LEU A 69 8.54 9.31 3.00
C LEU A 69 7.29 9.96 3.58
N VAL A 70 7.14 9.88 4.90
CA VAL A 70 6.03 10.50 5.62
C VAL A 70 6.50 11.84 6.18
N SER A 71 6.12 12.92 5.52
CA SER A 71 6.38 14.27 6.01
C SER A 71 5.33 14.65 7.08
N PHE A 72 5.80 14.92 8.30
CA PHE A 72 4.93 15.22 9.43
C PHE A 72 4.20 16.55 9.27
N CYS A 73 2.91 16.49 8.91
CA CYS A 73 1.97 17.58 9.18
C CYS A 73 1.37 17.40 10.58
N ARG A 74 1.05 18.51 11.28
CA ARG A 74 0.58 18.52 12.68
C ARG A 74 -0.66 17.64 12.94
N ILE A 75 -1.44 17.34 11.90
CA ILE A 75 -2.60 16.45 11.93
C ILE A 75 -2.19 14.96 11.96
N PHE A 76 -1.10 14.59 11.28
CA PHE A 76 -0.61 13.21 11.17
C PHE A 76 0.11 12.70 12.44
N ILE A 77 0.65 13.60 13.28
CA ILE A 77 1.34 13.22 14.54
C ILE A 77 0.42 12.39 15.44
N SER A 78 -0.83 12.82 15.58
CA SER A 78 -1.76 12.16 16.48
C SER A 78 -2.24 10.82 15.94
N GLN A 79 -2.49 10.77 14.63
CA GLN A 79 -2.94 9.56 13.94
C GLN A 79 -1.83 8.50 13.97
N LEU A 80 -0.59 8.86 13.64
CA LEU A 80 0.51 7.89 13.65
C LEU A 80 0.91 7.42 15.06
N LEU A 81 0.92 8.27 16.08
CA LEU A 81 1.33 7.87 17.44
C LEU A 81 0.31 7.00 18.17
N GLU A 82 -0.98 7.13 17.82
CA GLU A 82 -2.07 6.34 18.40
C GLU A 82 -2.45 5.14 17.51
N GLY A 83 -1.74 4.95 16.39
CA GLY A 83 -2.02 3.93 15.39
C GLY A 83 -3.37 4.19 14.72
N GLY A 84 -3.50 5.22 13.89
CA GLY A 84 -4.71 5.59 13.16
C GLY A 84 -4.80 4.83 11.84
N GLY A 85 -5.98 4.31 11.53
CA GLY A 85 -6.21 3.39 10.41
C GLY A 85 -6.07 4.06 9.04
N ASN A 86 -6.28 5.38 8.99
CA ASN A 86 -6.24 6.16 7.76
C ASN A 86 -4.84 6.19 7.12
N PHE A 87 -3.77 6.09 7.91
CA PHE A 87 -2.42 6.09 7.35
C PHE A 87 -2.20 4.89 6.42
N LEU A 88 -2.63 3.69 6.83
CA LEU A 88 -2.46 2.46 6.07
C LEU A 88 -3.22 2.54 4.74
N ASP A 89 -4.46 3.01 4.80
CA ASP A 89 -5.33 3.21 3.64
C ASP A 89 -4.69 4.21 2.65
N ALA A 90 -4.26 5.37 3.14
CA ALA A 90 -3.59 6.38 2.32
C ALA A 90 -2.26 5.88 1.72
N ALA A 91 -1.43 5.20 2.52
CA ALA A 91 -0.16 4.63 2.07
C ALA A 91 -0.37 3.62 0.95
N SER A 92 -1.40 2.77 1.05
CA SER A 92 -1.71 1.79 0.01
C SER A 92 -2.10 2.44 -1.31
N ILE A 93 -2.89 3.51 -1.27
CA ILE A 93 -3.28 4.29 -2.46
C ILE A 93 -2.05 4.92 -3.11
N VAL A 94 -1.18 5.53 -2.30
CA VAL A 94 0.06 6.17 -2.79
C VAL A 94 1.01 5.16 -3.40
N ILE A 95 1.24 4.01 -2.76
CA ILE A 95 2.09 2.96 -3.30
C ILE A 95 1.51 2.43 -4.61
N LYS A 96 0.20 2.15 -4.66
CA LYS A 96 -0.47 1.69 -5.88
C LYS A 96 -0.33 2.71 -7.01
N ALA A 97 -0.57 3.99 -6.74
CA ALA A 97 -0.39 5.05 -7.71
C ALA A 97 1.05 5.14 -8.21
N ALA A 98 2.04 5.04 -7.31
CA ALA A 98 3.45 5.06 -7.65
C ALA A 98 3.86 3.89 -8.55
N PHE A 99 3.35 2.68 -8.30
CA PHE A 99 3.59 1.54 -9.18
C PHE A 99 2.98 1.74 -10.57
N LEU A 100 1.73 2.23 -10.64
CA LEU A 100 1.07 2.52 -11.92
C LEU A 100 1.79 3.63 -12.71
N ASP A 101 2.36 4.62 -12.02
CA ASP A 101 3.16 5.67 -12.63
C ASP A 101 4.56 5.21 -13.06
N ALA A 102 5.18 4.35 -12.25
CA ALA A 102 6.46 3.74 -12.57
C ALA A 102 6.36 2.91 -13.85
N THR A 103 5.35 2.04 -13.98
CA THR A 103 5.07 1.28 -15.20
C THR A 103 4.91 2.21 -16.42
N ARG A 104 4.27 3.38 -16.26
CA ARG A 104 4.09 4.37 -17.34
C ARG A 104 5.40 4.94 -17.87
N SER A 105 6.35 5.26 -16.99
CA SER A 105 7.65 5.81 -17.41
C SER A 105 8.41 4.82 -18.31
N LEU A 106 8.13 3.52 -18.17
CA LEU A 106 8.72 2.46 -18.99
C LEU A 106 8.12 2.39 -20.40
N ASP A 107 6.80 2.57 -20.52
CA ASP A 107 6.11 2.54 -21.83
C ASP A 107 6.44 3.77 -22.68
N LEU A 108 6.57 4.95 -22.06
CA LEU A 108 6.88 6.21 -22.74
C LEU A 108 8.33 6.34 -23.21
N GLU A 109 9.29 5.67 -22.57
CA GLU A 109 10.66 5.54 -23.09
C GLU A 109 10.76 4.50 -24.23
N ASN A 110 9.72 3.71 -24.46
CA ASN A 110 9.63 2.69 -25.50
C ASN A 110 8.64 3.00 -26.67
N PRO A 111 8.52 4.21 -27.25
CA PRO A 111 7.59 4.38 -28.37
C PRO A 111 8.15 3.79 -29.67
N LYS A 112 9.49 3.78 -29.87
CA LYS A 112 10.19 3.39 -31.12
C LYS A 112 11.68 3.05 -30.91
N ALA A 113 12.04 2.06 -30.10
CA ALA A 113 13.42 1.56 -30.04
C ALA A 113 13.69 0.50 -31.13
N SER A 114 13.52 0.88 -32.39
CA SER A 114 14.00 0.15 -33.56
C SER A 114 15.49 0.46 -33.79
N HIS A 115 16.35 0.11 -32.83
CA HIS A 115 17.78 -0.03 -33.07
C HIS A 115 18.27 -1.28 -32.33
N ALA A 116 18.39 -2.35 -33.11
CA ALA A 116 19.13 -3.53 -32.73
C ALA A 116 20.55 -3.13 -32.29
N ASN A 117 20.95 -3.58 -31.10
CA ASN A 117 22.30 -4.07 -30.74
C ASN A 117 22.81 -3.66 -29.34
N GLU A 118 21.96 -3.17 -28.44
CA GLU A 118 22.29 -3.10 -27.01
C GLU A 118 21.22 -3.86 -26.22
N GLN A 119 21.60 -4.95 -25.54
CA GLN A 119 20.75 -5.63 -24.55
C GLN A 119 20.50 -4.66 -23.40
N ARG A 120 19.47 -3.82 -23.53
CA ARG A 120 19.02 -2.96 -22.45
C ARG A 120 18.26 -3.80 -21.43
N PRO A 121 18.46 -3.56 -20.12
CA PRO A 121 17.85 -4.38 -19.10
C PRO A 121 16.33 -4.18 -19.13
N THR A 122 15.60 -5.30 -19.18
CA THR A 122 14.14 -5.33 -19.11
C THR A 122 13.70 -4.65 -17.82
N LEU A 123 12.91 -3.58 -17.93
CA LEU A 123 12.44 -2.84 -16.76
C LEU A 123 11.27 -3.59 -16.08
N PRO A 124 11.10 -3.48 -14.74
CA PRO A 124 10.02 -4.12 -14.01
C PRO A 124 8.63 -3.68 -14.48
N CYS A 125 7.83 -4.61 -14.97
CA CYS A 125 6.40 -4.40 -15.19
C CYS A 125 5.61 -4.99 -14.02
N PHE A 126 4.63 -4.23 -13.52
CA PHE A 126 3.79 -4.62 -12.38
C PHE A 126 2.39 -4.96 -12.87
N ASP A 127 1.81 -6.08 -12.39
CA ASP A 127 0.42 -6.39 -12.72
C ASP A 127 -0.53 -5.49 -11.90
N GLU A 128 -1.22 -4.58 -12.59
CA GLU A 128 -2.17 -3.64 -11.98
C GLU A 128 -3.30 -4.33 -11.19
N LYS A 129 -3.61 -5.59 -11.52
CA LYS A 129 -4.65 -6.37 -10.84
C LYS A 129 -4.21 -6.84 -9.46
N LEU A 130 -2.91 -7.07 -9.30
CA LEU A 130 -2.31 -7.58 -8.08
C LEU A 130 -1.90 -6.48 -7.10
N LEU A 131 -2.04 -5.21 -7.49
CA LEU A 131 -1.84 -4.05 -6.60
C LEU A 131 -3.07 -3.86 -5.69
N PRO A 132 -2.95 -4.08 -4.38
CA PRO A 132 -4.06 -3.91 -3.44
C PRO A 132 -4.23 -2.45 -2.98
N ILE A 133 -5.41 -2.16 -2.42
CA ILE A 133 -5.69 -1.02 -1.55
C ILE A 133 -6.11 -1.57 -0.19
N PHE A 134 -5.70 -0.91 0.88
CA PHE A 134 -6.19 -1.17 2.23
C PHE A 134 -7.41 -0.30 2.50
N VAL A 135 -8.42 -0.90 3.12
CA VAL A 135 -9.61 -0.19 3.61
C VAL A 135 -9.83 -0.56 5.06
N THR A 136 -9.81 0.45 5.93
CA THR A 136 -10.00 0.28 7.36
C THR A 136 -11.42 0.64 7.77
N VAL A 137 -12.11 -0.33 8.37
CA VAL A 137 -13.48 -0.19 8.86
C VAL A 137 -13.48 -0.16 10.37
N HIS A 138 -14.09 0.86 10.95
CA HIS A 138 -14.23 1.07 12.39
C HIS A 138 -15.63 0.67 12.85
N LYS A 139 -15.71 -0.03 13.99
CA LYS A 139 -16.98 -0.40 14.61
C LYS A 139 -17.31 0.55 15.76
N VAL A 140 -18.35 1.37 15.55
CA VAL A 140 -18.88 2.27 16.58
C VAL A 140 -20.32 1.87 16.89
N GLY A 141 -20.51 1.17 18.00
CA GLY A 141 -21.80 0.56 18.35
C GLY A 141 -22.23 -0.47 17.29
N ASN A 142 -23.32 -0.18 16.59
CA ASN A 142 -23.87 -1.00 15.50
C ASN A 142 -23.55 -0.43 14.11
N ALA A 143 -22.79 0.66 14.03
CA ALA A 143 -22.42 1.30 12.77
C ALA A 143 -20.99 0.93 12.36
N HIS A 144 -20.79 0.85 11.04
CA HIS A 144 -19.50 0.62 10.39
C HIS A 144 -19.08 1.90 9.68
N LEU A 145 -17.89 2.41 10.02
CA LEU A 145 -17.36 3.68 9.50
C LEU A 145 -16.06 3.44 8.74
N VAL A 146 -15.85 4.19 7.67
CA VAL A 146 -14.60 4.21 6.88
C VAL A 146 -14.09 5.64 6.87
N ASP A 147 -12.76 5.82 6.86
CA ASP A 147 -12.11 7.15 6.97
C ASP A 147 -12.55 7.91 8.24
N ALA A 148 -12.55 7.19 9.37
CA ALA A 148 -13.01 7.73 10.65
C ALA A 148 -12.13 8.91 11.11
N SER A 149 -12.75 9.99 11.59
CA SER A 149 -12.05 11.10 12.22
C SER A 149 -11.44 10.67 13.55
N LYS A 150 -10.44 11.40 14.06
CA LYS A 150 -9.82 11.08 15.36
C LYS A 150 -10.86 10.89 16.47
N GLU A 151 -11.86 11.76 16.50
CA GLU A 151 -12.95 11.72 17.49
C GLU A 151 -13.77 10.42 17.34
N GLU A 152 -14.01 9.96 16.12
CA GLU A 152 -14.71 8.72 15.82
C GLU A 152 -13.87 7.48 16.13
N GLU A 153 -12.55 7.53 15.86
CA GLU A 153 -11.62 6.44 16.20
C GLU A 153 -11.60 6.17 17.72
N VAL A 154 -11.64 7.22 18.54
CA VAL A 154 -11.67 7.09 20.00
C VAL A 154 -12.97 6.42 20.50
N CYS A 155 -14.06 6.52 19.73
CA CYS A 155 -15.31 5.82 20.02
C CYS A 155 -15.36 4.38 19.49
N SER A 156 -14.37 3.98 18.68
CA SER A 156 -14.28 2.64 18.10
C SER A 156 -13.62 1.67 19.07
N LEU A 157 -14.28 0.55 19.35
CA LEU A 157 -13.71 -0.51 20.20
C LEU A 157 -12.87 -1.52 19.41
N SER A 158 -13.16 -1.66 18.13
CA SER A 158 -12.45 -2.55 17.22
C SER A 158 -12.48 -2.00 15.80
N ARG A 159 -11.43 -2.32 15.07
CA ARG A 159 -11.32 -2.03 13.64
C ARG A 159 -10.80 -3.22 12.86
N LEU A 160 -11.10 -3.21 11.57
CA LEU A 160 -10.67 -4.23 10.62
C LEU A 160 -10.10 -3.54 9.40
N SER A 161 -8.81 -3.74 9.14
CA SER A 161 -8.18 -3.34 7.88
C SER A 161 -8.20 -4.52 6.92
N VAL A 162 -8.79 -4.29 5.75
CA VAL A 162 -9.02 -5.31 4.71
C VAL A 162 -8.22 -4.93 3.47
N VAL A 163 -7.48 -5.90 2.94
CA VAL A 163 -6.79 -5.78 1.65
C VAL A 163 -7.79 -6.06 0.53
N VAL A 164 -7.97 -5.12 -0.40
CA VAL A 164 -8.89 -5.23 -1.55
C VAL A 164 -8.12 -5.06 -2.86
N TYR A 165 -8.23 -6.04 -3.75
CA TYR A 165 -7.58 -6.01 -5.07
C TYR A 165 -8.50 -5.41 -6.14
N SER A 166 -7.93 -5.09 -7.31
CA SER A 166 -8.67 -4.46 -8.42
C SER A 166 -9.78 -5.36 -8.99
N ASP A 167 -9.71 -6.68 -8.76
CA ASP A 167 -10.72 -7.65 -9.20
C ASP A 167 -11.85 -7.88 -8.18
N GLY A 168 -11.81 -7.18 -7.03
CA GLY A 168 -12.77 -7.32 -5.94
C GLY A 168 -12.52 -8.52 -5.04
N SER A 169 -11.42 -9.25 -5.25
CA SER A 169 -10.95 -10.24 -4.28
C SER A 169 -10.38 -9.53 -3.05
N THR A 170 -10.51 -10.17 -1.89
CA THR A 170 -9.96 -9.68 -0.62
C THR A 170 -8.74 -10.51 -0.22
N GLY A 171 -7.75 -9.85 0.39
CA GLY A 171 -6.52 -10.45 0.88
C GLY A 171 -6.51 -10.66 2.39
N ALA A 172 -5.38 -10.34 3.01
CA ALA A 172 -5.21 -10.40 4.45
C ALA A 172 -6.18 -9.46 5.17
N LEU A 173 -6.53 -9.84 6.41
CA LEU A 173 -7.39 -9.10 7.31
C LEU A 173 -6.60 -8.80 8.59
N PHE A 174 -6.57 -7.54 9.01
CA PHE A 174 -5.90 -7.11 10.24
C PHE A 174 -6.94 -6.58 11.20
N GLN A 175 -7.23 -7.36 12.24
CA GLN A 175 -8.12 -6.93 13.31
C GLN A 175 -7.31 -6.30 14.43
N GLU A 176 -7.70 -5.11 14.83
CA GLU A 176 -7.07 -4.36 15.93
C GLU A 176 -8.14 -3.80 16.87
N GLY A 177 -7.73 -3.52 18.11
CA GLY A 177 -8.60 -3.00 19.17
C GLY A 177 -8.93 -4.03 20.26
N CYS A 178 -9.73 -3.58 21.22
CA CYS A 178 -10.03 -4.30 22.45
C CYS A 178 -11.49 -4.76 22.41
N GLY A 179 -11.74 -5.91 21.77
CA GLY A 179 -13.08 -6.49 21.73
C GLY A 179 -13.13 -7.80 20.95
N SER A 180 -14.01 -8.71 21.35
CA SER A 180 -14.36 -9.83 20.48
C SER A 180 -15.31 -9.32 19.39
N CYS A 181 -14.92 -9.53 18.13
CA CYS A 181 -15.84 -9.34 17.02
C CYS A 181 -16.55 -10.66 16.75
N GLN A 182 -17.88 -10.62 16.68
CA GLN A 182 -18.66 -11.73 16.16
C GLN A 182 -18.30 -11.95 14.69
N TYR A 183 -18.35 -13.21 14.25
CA TYR A 183 -18.01 -13.57 12.88
C TYR A 183 -18.87 -12.81 11.87
N GLU A 184 -20.16 -12.66 12.17
CA GLU A 184 -21.13 -11.92 11.36
C GLU A 184 -20.72 -10.45 11.20
N THR A 185 -20.27 -9.81 12.28
CA THR A 185 -19.74 -8.43 12.22
C THR A 185 -18.51 -8.35 11.32
N ILE A 186 -17.60 -9.32 11.39
CA ILE A 186 -16.38 -9.31 10.55
C ILE A 186 -16.78 -9.42 9.08
N LEU A 187 -17.76 -10.27 8.75
CA LEU A 187 -18.27 -10.39 7.38
C LEU A 187 -18.89 -9.08 6.89
N GLU A 188 -19.75 -8.44 7.69
CA GLU A 188 -20.34 -7.14 7.34
C GLU A 188 -19.26 -6.07 7.12
N MET A 189 -18.25 -6.02 7.98
CA MET A 189 -17.11 -5.09 7.82
C MET A 189 -16.32 -5.40 6.54
N CYS A 190 -16.10 -6.66 6.20
CA CYS A 190 -15.46 -7.07 4.95
C CYS A 190 -16.27 -6.66 3.71
N GLU A 191 -17.59 -6.79 3.76
CA GLU A 191 -18.46 -6.37 2.65
C GLU A 191 -18.41 -4.86 2.43
N VAL A 192 -18.47 -4.07 3.51
CA VAL A 192 -18.30 -2.61 3.46
C VAL A 192 -16.93 -2.25 2.92
N ALA A 193 -15.86 -2.89 3.42
CA ALA A 193 -14.51 -2.65 2.97
C ALA A 193 -14.32 -2.97 1.48
N ASN A 194 -14.87 -4.09 1.01
CA ASN A 194 -14.77 -4.48 -0.40
C ASN A 194 -15.52 -3.48 -1.30
N HIS A 195 -16.72 -3.06 -0.90
CA HIS A 195 -17.49 -2.08 -1.65
C HIS A 195 -16.71 -0.76 -1.81
N VAL A 196 -16.21 -0.20 -0.71
CA VAL A 196 -15.43 1.05 -0.74
C VAL A 196 -14.10 0.87 -1.47
N GLY A 197 -13.41 -0.26 -1.26
CA GLY A 197 -12.15 -0.56 -1.94
C GLY A 197 -12.29 -0.63 -3.45
N MET A 198 -13.39 -1.18 -3.96
CA MET A 198 -13.71 -1.20 -5.38
C MET A 198 -13.98 0.21 -5.94
N GLU A 199 -14.68 1.05 -5.19
CA GLU A 199 -14.89 2.46 -5.58
C GLU A 199 -13.56 3.23 -5.62
N LEU A 200 -12.71 3.08 -4.61
CA LEU A 200 -11.38 3.69 -4.55
C LEU A 200 -10.48 3.22 -5.70
N ASN A 201 -10.50 1.92 -6.02
CA ASN A 201 -9.78 1.36 -7.16
C ASN A 201 -10.23 2.00 -8.48
N SER A 202 -11.55 2.11 -8.70
CA SER A 202 -12.10 2.74 -9.90
C SER A 202 -11.76 4.23 -9.97
N ALA A 203 -11.88 4.95 -8.85
CA ALA A 203 -11.55 6.37 -8.76
C ALA A 203 -10.08 6.64 -9.06
N LEU A 204 -9.17 5.86 -8.46
CA LEU A 204 -7.73 5.97 -8.69
C LEU A 204 -7.38 5.74 -10.17
N GLN A 205 -7.94 4.71 -10.80
CA GLN A 205 -7.74 4.45 -12.22
C GLN A 205 -8.21 5.62 -13.10
N LYS A 206 -9.38 6.20 -12.80
CA LYS A 206 -9.89 7.38 -13.52
C LYS A 206 -8.96 8.59 -13.35
N CYS A 207 -8.50 8.85 -12.12
CA CYS A 207 -7.57 9.96 -11.84
C CYS A 207 -6.27 9.80 -12.64
N ILE A 208 -5.69 8.60 -12.65
CA ILE A 208 -4.48 8.31 -13.41
C ILE A 208 -4.73 8.45 -14.92
N GLN A 209 -5.89 8.02 -15.44
CA GLN A 209 -6.25 8.21 -16.84
C GLN A 209 -6.41 9.69 -17.22
N LEU A 210 -7.02 10.51 -16.36
CA LEU A 210 -7.13 11.95 -16.58
C LEU A 210 -5.76 12.62 -16.56
N GLU A 211 -4.90 12.23 -15.63
CA GLU A 211 -3.50 12.71 -15.60
C GLU A 211 -2.75 12.33 -16.88
N ARG A 212 -2.97 11.12 -17.42
CA ARG A 212 -2.42 10.68 -18.71
C ARG A 212 -2.87 11.60 -19.86
N GLN A 213 -4.14 12.01 -19.89
CA GLN A 213 -4.68 12.90 -20.92
C GLN A 213 -4.18 14.36 -20.80
N LEU A 214 -3.92 14.83 -19.58
CA LEU A 214 -3.43 16.19 -19.36
C LEU A 214 -1.94 16.36 -19.70
N LYS A 215 -1.17 15.27 -19.64
CA LYS A 215 0.27 15.26 -19.94
C LYS A 215 0.59 15.01 -21.42
N SER A 216 -0.38 14.56 -22.23
CA SER A 216 -0.25 14.35 -23.68
C SER A 216 -0.59 15.60 -24.48
#